data_AF-A0A9Q0JW04-F1
#
_entry.id   AF-A0A9Q0JW04-F1
#
_cell.length_a   1.000
_cell.length_b   1.000
_cell.length_c   1.000
_cell.angle_alpha   90.00
_cell.angle_beta   90.00
_cell.angle_gamma   90.00
#
_symmetry.space_group_name_H-M   'P 1'
#
loop_
_entity.id
_entity.type
_entity.pdbx_description
1 polymer ?
#
loop_
_entity_poly.entity_id
_entity_poly.type
_entity_poly.pdbx_seq_one_letter_code
_entity_poly.pdbx_strand_id
1 'polypeptide(L)'
;MDLIEKESSKELLQAQAHLWNHIFCFINSMSLRCAVQLSIPDIVHNHHQPITLSELATKLAIPKTKTACLFRLMRLLVHSGFFAIQNEGYVLTPSSRLLLKDNTMSVLPFLQSMLDPILVTPWHSMSALFQENGLTPFEVTHGRNFWAYAAEDTELNKNFNEAMASDARLVMSIVVTEGKGVFEGLRSLVDVGGGTGTVAKTIAETFPTMKCAVFDLPHVIVTLDGNENLKYIAGDMFESIPHADAVLLKWILHDWNDEQCIKILKRSKEAISNGEKGGNLRKVIIVDMVVDDQKKVEPMFTQTQLFFDMLMMTSYNGRERTEKEWEKLFLESGFSHYKITRILGLRPEAPENKRNCKYQKGGEERRRCREECFWEREEAEIQAWEKSGFHSENLGLWLRWLTLYMPQSLAIETKSPVDDQQWLTYWVLYSMITLFELTFARVIEW
;
A
#
# COMPACT_ATOMS: atom_id res chain seq x y z
N MET A 1 -13.94 -33.14 18.23
CA MET A 1 -14.17 -32.35 19.45
C MET A 1 -13.02 -32.68 20.39
N ASP A 2 -11.78 -32.28 20.03
CA ASP A 2 -10.55 -32.48 20.84
C ASP A 2 -9.33 -31.76 20.21
N LEU A 3 -9.51 -30.50 19.77
CA LEU A 3 -8.40 -29.60 19.43
C LEU A 3 -8.41 -28.32 20.28
N ILE A 4 -9.36 -28.21 21.21
CA ILE A 4 -9.67 -26.96 21.93
C ILE A 4 -8.99 -26.91 23.32
N GLU A 5 -8.42 -28.00 23.84
CA GLU A 5 -8.03 -28.03 25.25
C GLU A 5 -6.66 -27.45 25.62
N LYS A 6 -5.81 -26.97 24.70
CA LYS A 6 -4.51 -26.35 25.09
C LYS A 6 -3.97 -25.23 24.19
N GLU A 7 -4.79 -24.53 23.41
CA GLU A 7 -4.36 -23.18 23.02
C GLU A 7 -4.56 -22.28 24.24
N SER A 8 -3.50 -21.59 24.67
CA SER A 8 -3.61 -20.67 25.80
C SER A 8 -4.67 -19.61 25.46
N SER A 9 -5.54 -19.21 26.39
CA SER A 9 -6.58 -18.21 26.11
C SER A 9 -6.02 -16.92 25.49
N LYS A 10 -4.74 -16.62 25.74
CA LYS A 10 -3.97 -15.55 25.12
C LYS A 10 -3.78 -15.75 23.60
N GLU A 11 -3.38 -16.94 23.16
CA GLU A 11 -3.21 -17.27 21.74
C GLU A 11 -4.54 -17.17 20.99
N LEU A 12 -5.63 -17.66 21.58
CA LEU A 12 -6.98 -17.54 20.99
C LEU A 12 -7.42 -16.08 20.81
N LEU A 13 -7.19 -15.23 21.81
CA LEU A 13 -7.50 -13.79 21.72
C LEU A 13 -6.64 -13.09 20.66
N GLN A 14 -5.35 -13.43 20.57
CA GLN A 14 -4.46 -12.90 19.53
C GLN A 14 -4.89 -13.34 18.13
N ALA A 15 -5.27 -14.62 17.96
CA ALA A 15 -5.78 -15.15 16.70
C ALA A 15 -7.10 -14.48 16.30
N GLN A 16 -8.01 -14.25 17.26
CA GLN A 16 -9.25 -13.52 17.03
C GLN A 16 -8.98 -12.08 16.57
N ALA A 17 -8.09 -11.36 17.26
CA ALA A 17 -7.73 -9.99 16.89
C ALA A 17 -7.10 -9.94 15.49
N HIS A 18 -6.22 -10.90 15.17
CA HIS A 18 -5.63 -11.02 13.84
C HIS A 18 -6.71 -11.23 12.76
N LEU A 19 -7.64 -12.16 12.97
CA LEU A 19 -8.74 -12.43 12.05
C LEU A 19 -9.63 -11.19 11.86
N TRP A 20 -10.01 -10.50 12.94
CA TRP A 20 -10.84 -9.29 12.86
C TRP A 20 -10.15 -8.15 12.13
N ASN A 21 -8.85 -7.96 12.34
CA ASN A 21 -8.08 -6.97 11.60
C ASN A 21 -8.10 -7.26 10.09
N HIS A 22 -8.06 -8.53 9.68
CA HIS A 22 -8.19 -8.91 8.27
C HIS A 22 -9.61 -8.70 7.74
N ILE A 23 -10.65 -9.11 8.48
CA ILE A 23 -12.07 -8.92 8.10
C ILE A 23 -12.39 -7.44 7.89
N PHE A 24 -11.88 -6.57 8.77
CA PHE A 24 -12.19 -5.14 8.77
C PHE A 24 -11.14 -4.27 8.06
N CYS A 25 -10.12 -4.87 7.43
CA CYS A 25 -9.03 -4.11 6.80
C CYS A 25 -9.53 -3.11 5.74
N PHE A 26 -10.60 -3.45 5.01
CA PHE A 26 -11.22 -2.57 4.01
C PHE A 26 -11.71 -1.24 4.59
N ILE A 27 -12.02 -1.18 5.89
CA ILE A 27 -12.45 0.05 6.57
C ILE A 27 -11.36 1.13 6.49
N ASN A 28 -10.08 0.75 6.51
CA ASN A 28 -8.97 1.69 6.36
C ASN A 28 -9.03 2.38 4.98
N SER A 29 -9.16 1.60 3.91
CA SER A 29 -9.26 2.11 2.54
C SER A 29 -10.47 3.02 2.36
N MET A 30 -11.64 2.60 2.84
CA MET A 30 -12.87 3.38 2.72
C MET A 30 -12.84 4.65 3.59
N SER A 31 -12.20 4.61 4.75
CA SER A 31 -12.01 5.78 5.61
C SER A 31 -11.09 6.81 4.95
N LEU A 32 -10.01 6.35 4.31
CA LEU A 32 -9.11 7.23 3.56
C LEU A 32 -9.81 7.87 2.37
N ARG A 33 -10.57 7.07 1.59
CA ARG A 33 -11.43 7.56 0.50
C ARG A 33 -12.39 8.65 1.00
N CYS A 34 -13.06 8.40 2.12
CA CYS A 34 -13.99 9.36 2.74
C CYS A 34 -13.28 10.68 3.10
N ALA A 35 -12.11 10.61 3.74
CA ALA A 35 -11.36 11.81 4.11
C ALA A 35 -10.93 12.64 2.90
N VAL A 36 -10.53 11.97 1.82
CA VAL A 36 -10.21 12.61 0.54
C VAL A 36 -11.45 13.24 -0.10
N GLN A 37 -12.59 12.54 -0.13
CA GLN A 37 -13.85 13.07 -0.67
C GLN A 37 -14.32 14.31 0.09
N LEU A 38 -14.10 14.33 1.41
CA LEU A 38 -14.35 15.49 2.26
C LEU A 38 -13.26 16.58 2.16
N SER A 39 -12.22 16.39 1.35
CA SER A 39 -11.08 17.30 1.20
C SER A 39 -10.37 17.62 2.54
N ILE A 40 -10.36 16.66 3.47
CA ILE A 40 -9.72 16.82 4.78
C ILE A 40 -8.22 17.12 4.64
N PRO A 41 -7.42 16.41 3.80
CA PRO A 41 -6.00 16.71 3.66
C PRO A 41 -5.75 18.18 3.26
N ASP A 42 -6.48 18.68 2.26
CA ASP A 42 -6.35 20.06 1.77
C ASP A 42 -6.76 21.07 2.84
N ILE A 43 -7.84 20.82 3.59
CA ILE A 43 -8.30 21.71 4.66
C ILE A 43 -7.27 21.80 5.79
N VAL A 44 -6.68 20.68 6.19
CA VAL A 44 -5.62 20.63 7.20
C VAL A 44 -4.37 21.36 6.68
N HIS A 45 -3.99 21.15 5.41
CA HIS A 45 -2.86 21.84 4.78
C HIS A 45 -3.02 23.36 4.78
N ASN A 46 -4.16 23.83 4.30
CA ASN A 46 -4.49 25.24 4.13
C ASN A 46 -4.78 25.95 5.46
N HIS A 47 -4.85 25.21 6.57
CA HIS A 47 -4.93 25.82 7.90
C HIS A 47 -3.57 26.34 8.40
N HIS A 48 -2.45 25.83 7.86
CA HIS A 48 -1.07 26.20 8.18
C HIS A 48 -0.62 25.97 9.64
N GLN A 49 -1.49 25.47 10.51
CA GLN A 49 -1.24 25.12 11.90
C GLN A 49 -2.07 23.88 12.28
N PRO A 50 -1.82 23.22 13.43
CA PRO A 50 -2.65 22.10 13.88
C PRO A 50 -4.12 22.50 13.97
N ILE A 51 -5.02 21.76 13.32
CA ILE A 51 -6.46 22.07 13.28
C ILE A 51 -7.22 21.25 14.32
N THR A 52 -7.97 21.89 15.21
CA THR A 52 -8.79 21.16 16.18
C THR A 52 -9.97 20.45 15.50
N LEU A 53 -10.56 19.46 16.17
CA LEU A 53 -11.76 18.79 15.68
C LEU A 53 -12.92 19.77 15.43
N SER A 54 -13.08 20.78 16.29
CA SER A 54 -14.16 21.76 16.17
C SER A 54 -13.98 22.66 14.95
N GLU A 55 -12.75 23.12 14.71
CA GLU A 55 -12.41 23.93 13.54
C GLU A 55 -12.54 23.12 12.25
N LEU A 56 -12.07 21.87 12.25
CA LEU A 56 -12.19 20.98 11.10
C LEU A 56 -13.67 20.72 10.77
N ALA A 57 -14.50 20.41 11.77
CA ALA A 57 -15.93 20.22 11.57
C ALA A 57 -16.61 21.49 11.01
N THR A 58 -16.20 22.66 11.48
CA THR A 58 -16.70 23.96 10.99
C THR A 58 -16.31 24.20 9.54
N LYS A 59 -15.04 24.00 9.17
CA LYS A 59 -14.56 24.15 7.78
C LYS A 59 -15.20 23.15 6.82
N LEU A 60 -15.50 21.94 7.29
CA LEU A 60 -16.21 20.91 6.51
C LEU A 60 -17.73 21.13 6.44
N ALA A 61 -18.27 22.14 7.13
CA ALA A 61 -19.71 22.35 7.30
C ALA A 61 -20.45 21.09 7.82
N ILE A 62 -19.81 20.29 8.68
CA ILE A 62 -20.41 19.08 9.25
C ILE A 62 -21.41 19.46 10.35
N PRO A 63 -22.64 18.90 10.34
CA PRO A 63 -23.60 19.14 11.41
C PRO A 63 -23.03 18.76 12.78
N LYS A 64 -23.31 19.54 13.83
CA LYS A 64 -22.84 19.26 15.20
C LYS A 64 -23.19 17.83 15.68
N THR A 65 -24.32 17.29 15.22
CA THR A 65 -24.78 15.91 15.51
C THR A 65 -23.86 14.83 14.92
N LYS A 66 -22.97 15.18 13.98
CA LYS A 66 -22.04 14.28 13.29
C LYS A 66 -20.57 14.53 13.67
N THR A 67 -20.28 15.50 14.54
CA THR A 67 -18.90 15.78 15.00
C THR A 67 -18.26 14.57 15.67
N ALA A 68 -19.04 13.77 16.43
CA ALA A 68 -18.57 12.52 17.00
C ALA A 68 -18.20 11.46 15.94
N CYS A 69 -18.87 11.46 14.78
CA CYS A 69 -18.53 10.60 13.66
C CYS A 69 -17.21 11.04 13.01
N LEU A 70 -17.02 12.35 12.80
CA LEU A 70 -15.76 12.91 12.30
C LEU A 70 -14.58 12.55 13.23
N PHE A 71 -14.78 12.66 14.55
CA PHE A 71 -13.76 12.26 15.52
C PHE A 71 -13.35 10.79 15.35
N ARG A 72 -14.32 9.88 15.19
CA ARG A 72 -14.04 8.45 14.99
C ARG A 72 -13.25 8.19 13.70
N LEU A 73 -13.62 8.87 12.61
CA LEU A 73 -12.90 8.80 11.35
C LEU A 73 -11.46 9.30 11.50
N MET A 74 -11.28 10.49 12.06
CA MET A 74 -9.95 11.08 12.27
C MET A 74 -9.09 10.24 13.22
N ARG A 75 -9.67 9.66 14.28
CA ARG A 75 -8.96 8.77 15.20
C ARG A 75 -8.39 7.55 14.47
N LEU A 76 -9.15 6.93 13.57
CA LEU A 76 -8.65 5.83 12.76
C LEU A 76 -7.53 6.30 11.83
N LEU A 77 -7.70 7.42 11.13
CA LEU A 77 -6.71 7.92 10.17
C LEU A 77 -5.42 8.42 10.85
N VAL A 78 -5.50 8.88 12.10
CA VAL A 78 -4.33 9.16 12.94
C VAL A 78 -3.60 7.86 13.28
N HIS A 79 -4.34 6.84 13.74
CA HIS A 79 -3.77 5.52 14.03
C HIS A 79 -3.13 4.86 12.79
N SER A 80 -3.75 5.02 11.61
CA SER A 80 -3.21 4.55 10.33
C SER A 80 -2.05 5.42 9.79
N GLY A 81 -1.63 6.46 10.50
CA GLY A 81 -0.46 7.27 10.16
C GLY A 81 -0.67 8.30 9.04
N PHE A 82 -1.91 8.58 8.63
CA PHE A 82 -2.21 9.65 7.67
C PHE A 82 -2.26 11.03 8.33
N PHE A 83 -2.60 11.10 9.62
CA PHE A 83 -2.56 12.34 10.38
C PHE A 83 -1.81 12.11 11.69
N ALA A 84 -1.32 13.18 12.30
CA ALA A 84 -0.79 13.16 13.65
C ALA A 84 -1.50 14.20 14.50
N ILE A 85 -1.41 14.06 15.82
CA ILE A 85 -1.92 15.06 16.77
C ILE A 85 -0.74 15.88 17.29
N GLN A 86 -0.84 17.20 17.19
CA GLN A 86 0.12 18.16 17.73
C GLN A 86 -0.66 19.30 18.39
N ASN A 87 -0.35 19.63 19.64
CA ASN A 87 -1.03 20.70 20.39
C ASN A 87 -2.57 20.60 20.31
N GLU A 88 -3.12 19.41 20.53
CA GLU A 88 -4.56 19.10 20.45
C GLU A 88 -5.21 19.24 19.05
N GLY A 89 -4.44 19.58 18.01
CA GLY A 89 -4.90 19.68 16.63
C GLY A 89 -4.33 18.59 15.72
N TYR A 90 -4.99 18.35 14.59
CA TYR A 90 -4.55 17.44 13.55
C TYR A 90 -3.54 18.12 12.62
N VAL A 91 -2.48 17.39 12.25
CA VAL A 91 -1.49 17.80 11.23
C VAL A 91 -1.29 16.69 10.20
N LEU A 92 -0.81 17.06 9.01
CA LEU A 92 -0.46 16.11 7.95
C LEU A 92 0.85 15.37 8.26
N THR A 93 0.88 14.09 7.92
CA THR A 93 2.09 13.27 7.84
C THR A 93 2.63 13.25 6.41
N PRO A 94 3.84 12.72 6.15
CA PRO A 94 4.33 12.55 4.79
C PRO A 94 3.34 11.81 3.86
N SER A 95 2.64 10.79 4.38
CA SER A 95 1.68 9.99 3.62
C SER A 95 0.47 10.81 3.16
N SER A 96 -0.13 11.64 4.02
CA SER A 96 -1.27 12.47 3.62
C SER A 96 -0.91 13.69 2.79
N ARG A 97 0.36 14.14 2.83
CA ARG A 97 0.84 15.19 1.92
C ARG A 97 0.84 14.74 0.45
N LEU A 98 0.99 13.44 0.19
CA LEU A 98 0.84 12.86 -1.15
C LEU A 98 -0.62 12.85 -1.63
N LEU A 99 -1.59 13.23 -0.79
CA LEU A 99 -3.01 13.29 -1.14
C LEU A 99 -3.52 14.73 -1.36
N LEU A 100 -2.63 15.72 -1.31
CA LEU A 100 -2.99 17.13 -1.56
C LEU A 100 -3.21 17.36 -3.05
N LYS A 101 -4.24 18.15 -3.41
CA LYS A 101 -4.57 18.43 -4.82
C LYS A 101 -3.48 19.22 -5.54
N ASP A 102 -2.90 20.19 -4.85
CA ASP A 102 -1.90 21.11 -5.42
C ASP A 102 -0.46 20.57 -5.32
N ASN A 103 -0.28 19.33 -4.82
CA ASN A 103 1.03 18.69 -4.80
C ASN A 103 1.36 18.12 -6.19
N THR A 104 2.51 18.50 -6.76
CA THR A 104 2.97 18.00 -8.06
C THR A 104 3.15 16.48 -8.09
N MET A 105 3.43 15.87 -6.93
CA MET A 105 3.58 14.42 -6.73
C MET A 105 2.34 13.78 -6.10
N SER A 106 1.17 14.43 -6.23
CA SER A 106 -0.06 13.89 -5.67
C SER A 106 -0.41 12.53 -6.28
N VAL A 107 -0.64 11.54 -5.42
CA VAL A 107 -1.17 10.21 -5.77
C VAL A 107 -2.68 10.13 -5.57
N LEU A 108 -3.33 11.29 -5.35
CA LEU A 108 -4.78 11.38 -5.20
C LEU A 108 -5.56 10.74 -6.36
N PRO A 109 -5.23 10.98 -7.65
CA PRO A 109 -5.93 10.31 -8.74
C PRO A 109 -5.77 8.79 -8.71
N PHE A 110 -4.58 8.30 -8.36
CA PHE A 110 -4.33 6.86 -8.17
C PHE A 110 -5.24 6.26 -7.09
N LEU A 111 -5.34 6.91 -5.93
CA LEU A 111 -6.24 6.49 -4.86
C LEU A 111 -7.71 6.47 -5.31
N GLN A 112 -8.15 7.51 -6.03
CA GLN A 112 -9.52 7.61 -6.51
C GLN A 112 -9.86 6.50 -7.49
N SER A 113 -8.97 6.21 -8.44
CA SER A 113 -9.15 5.12 -9.40
C SER A 113 -9.14 3.76 -8.72
N MET A 114 -8.14 3.44 -7.89
CA MET A 114 -8.02 2.13 -7.23
C MET A 114 -9.17 1.83 -6.25
N LEU A 115 -9.83 2.86 -5.73
CA LEU A 115 -10.99 2.73 -4.84
C LEU A 115 -12.32 3.02 -5.54
N ASP A 116 -12.32 3.13 -6.87
CA ASP A 116 -13.54 3.24 -7.66
C ASP A 116 -14.33 1.93 -7.61
N PRO A 117 -15.68 1.97 -7.51
CA PRO A 117 -16.50 0.75 -7.52
C PRO A 117 -16.21 -0.18 -8.71
N ILE A 118 -15.86 0.35 -9.88
CA ILE A 118 -15.54 -0.48 -11.05
C ILE A 118 -14.37 -1.42 -10.77
N LEU A 119 -13.34 -0.96 -10.05
CA LEU A 119 -12.16 -1.76 -9.70
C LEU A 119 -12.31 -2.51 -8.37
N VAL A 120 -13.18 -2.05 -7.46
CA VAL A 120 -13.37 -2.69 -6.15
C VAL A 120 -14.41 -3.83 -6.19
N THR A 121 -15.50 -3.68 -6.96
CA THR A 121 -16.56 -4.70 -7.02
C THR A 121 -16.07 -6.10 -7.46
N PRO A 122 -15.14 -6.22 -8.44
CA PRO A 122 -14.59 -7.53 -8.84
C PRO A 122 -14.01 -8.37 -7.71
N TRP A 123 -13.53 -7.74 -6.63
CA TRP A 123 -12.95 -8.45 -5.49
C TRP A 123 -13.98 -9.36 -4.77
N HIS A 124 -15.28 -9.09 -4.91
CA HIS A 124 -16.32 -9.98 -4.39
C HIS A 124 -16.43 -11.31 -5.15
N SER A 125 -15.92 -11.37 -6.38
CA SER A 125 -15.97 -12.53 -7.27
C SER A 125 -14.62 -13.26 -7.37
N MET A 126 -13.66 -12.98 -6.47
CA MET A 126 -12.33 -13.59 -6.53
C MET A 126 -12.35 -15.12 -6.52
N SER A 127 -13.29 -15.74 -5.80
CA SER A 127 -13.41 -17.20 -5.77
C SER A 127 -13.76 -17.80 -7.14
N ALA A 128 -14.35 -17.02 -8.05
CA ALA A 128 -14.67 -17.45 -9.40
C ALA A 128 -13.41 -17.71 -10.25
N LEU A 129 -12.27 -17.08 -9.91
CA LEU A 129 -10.99 -17.31 -10.60
C LEU A 129 -10.55 -18.78 -10.55
N PHE A 130 -10.88 -19.48 -9.46
CA PHE A 130 -10.49 -20.89 -9.26
C PHE A 130 -11.49 -21.87 -9.88
N GLN A 131 -12.43 -21.38 -10.69
CA GLN A 131 -13.39 -22.19 -11.44
C GLN A 131 -12.94 -22.34 -12.91
N GLU A 132 -13.54 -23.28 -13.65
CA GLU A 132 -13.02 -23.76 -14.94
C GLU A 132 -13.04 -22.75 -16.10
N ASN A 133 -13.62 -21.55 -15.95
CA ASN A 133 -13.80 -20.62 -17.06
C ASN A 133 -12.54 -19.81 -17.44
N GLY A 134 -11.51 -19.79 -16.58
CA GLY A 134 -10.25 -19.07 -16.82
C GLY A 134 -10.37 -17.55 -16.96
N LEU A 135 -11.51 -16.97 -16.57
CA LEU A 135 -11.78 -15.53 -16.63
C LEU A 135 -11.26 -14.84 -15.37
N THR A 136 -10.77 -13.61 -15.52
CA THR A 136 -10.45 -12.74 -14.38
C THR A 136 -11.72 -12.36 -13.60
N PRO A 137 -11.65 -12.10 -12.29
CA PRO A 137 -12.79 -11.58 -11.52
C PRO A 137 -13.40 -10.30 -12.12
N PHE A 138 -12.57 -9.45 -12.74
CA PHE A 138 -13.05 -8.28 -13.49
C PHE A 138 -13.93 -8.68 -14.68
N GLU A 139 -13.48 -9.64 -15.50
CA GLU A 139 -14.25 -10.16 -16.63
C GLU A 139 -15.56 -10.84 -16.19
N VAL A 140 -15.53 -11.59 -15.09
CA VAL A 140 -16.74 -12.21 -14.53
C VAL A 140 -17.77 -11.14 -14.12
N THR A 141 -17.29 -10.03 -13.56
CA THR A 141 -18.15 -8.95 -13.04
C THR A 141 -18.70 -8.07 -14.15
N HIS A 142 -17.87 -7.72 -15.13
CA HIS A 142 -18.17 -6.71 -16.15
C HIS A 142 -18.38 -7.27 -17.56
N GLY A 143 -18.23 -8.58 -17.74
CA GLY A 143 -18.46 -9.30 -19.00
C GLY A 143 -17.36 -9.18 -20.06
N ARG A 144 -16.29 -8.45 -19.78
CA ARG A 144 -15.17 -8.17 -20.70
C ARG A 144 -13.92 -7.76 -19.92
N ASN A 145 -12.75 -7.83 -20.55
CA ASN A 145 -11.49 -7.44 -19.92
C ASN A 145 -11.43 -5.92 -19.68
N PHE A 146 -10.53 -5.51 -18.78
CA PHE A 146 -10.36 -4.12 -18.38
C PHE A 146 -10.11 -3.18 -19.56
N TRP A 147 -9.20 -3.53 -20.47
CA TRP A 147 -8.82 -2.68 -21.60
C TRP A 147 -9.99 -2.46 -22.58
N ALA A 148 -10.77 -3.50 -22.87
CA ALA A 148 -11.97 -3.40 -23.69
C ALA A 148 -13.05 -2.54 -23.01
N TYR A 149 -13.20 -2.67 -21.68
CA TYR A 149 -14.11 -1.81 -20.92
C TYR A 149 -13.68 -0.34 -20.97
N ALA A 150 -12.40 -0.06 -20.70
CA ALA A 150 -11.84 1.28 -20.71
C ALA A 150 -11.84 1.92 -22.10
N ALA A 151 -11.82 1.14 -23.19
CA ALA A 151 -11.95 1.69 -24.54
C ALA A 151 -13.36 2.23 -24.84
N GLU A 152 -14.39 1.70 -24.17
CA GLU A 152 -15.79 2.11 -24.36
C GLU A 152 -16.24 3.17 -23.35
N ASP A 153 -15.70 3.12 -22.12
CA ASP A 153 -16.04 4.06 -21.05
C ASP A 153 -15.02 5.20 -20.97
N THR A 154 -15.39 6.36 -21.52
CA THR A 154 -14.51 7.54 -21.57
C THR A 154 -14.16 8.09 -20.19
N GLU A 155 -15.04 7.94 -19.19
CA GLU A 155 -14.79 8.46 -17.84
C GLU A 155 -13.80 7.56 -17.11
N LEU A 156 -13.98 6.24 -17.18
CA LEU A 156 -13.02 5.28 -16.66
C LEU A 156 -11.65 5.45 -17.34
N ASN A 157 -11.62 5.57 -18.67
CA ASN A 157 -10.38 5.76 -19.43
C ASN A 157 -9.60 6.98 -18.93
N LYS A 158 -10.30 8.11 -18.81
CA LYS A 158 -9.71 9.36 -18.34
C LYS A 158 -9.20 9.24 -16.91
N ASN A 159 -10.01 8.69 -16.00
CA ASN A 159 -9.65 8.56 -14.59
C ASN A 159 -8.47 7.60 -14.39
N PHE A 160 -8.44 6.50 -15.13
CA PHE A 160 -7.33 5.55 -15.11
C PHE A 160 -6.04 6.17 -15.69
N ASN A 161 -6.13 6.88 -16.82
CA ASN A 161 -4.98 7.57 -17.39
C ASN A 161 -4.41 8.64 -16.45
N GLU A 162 -5.25 9.41 -15.75
CA GLU A 162 -4.78 10.35 -14.74
C GLU A 162 -4.19 9.65 -13.51
N ALA A 163 -4.74 8.50 -13.10
CA ALA A 163 -4.16 7.66 -12.05
C ALA A 163 -2.74 7.20 -12.41
N MET A 164 -2.54 6.66 -13.62
CA MET A 164 -1.22 6.23 -14.10
C MET A 164 -0.25 7.41 -14.23
N ALA A 165 -0.72 8.55 -14.72
CA ALA A 165 0.07 9.79 -14.77
C ALA A 165 0.50 10.26 -13.37
N SER A 166 -0.39 10.15 -12.38
CA SER A 166 -0.11 10.58 -11.01
C SER A 166 0.99 9.78 -10.32
N ASP A 167 0.99 8.46 -10.49
CA ASP A 167 2.11 7.62 -10.05
C ASP A 167 3.39 7.93 -10.83
N ALA A 168 3.27 8.06 -12.16
CA ALA A 168 4.42 8.31 -13.02
C ALA A 168 5.17 9.59 -12.63
N ARG A 169 4.49 10.66 -12.20
CA ARG A 169 5.15 11.89 -11.70
C ARG A 169 6.07 11.60 -10.52
N LEU A 170 5.57 10.85 -9.53
CA LEU A 170 6.34 10.49 -8.34
C LEU A 170 7.53 9.59 -8.71
N VAL A 171 7.28 8.50 -9.43
CA VAL A 171 8.33 7.53 -9.83
C VAL A 171 9.39 8.21 -10.68
N MET A 172 8.98 8.99 -11.68
CA MET A 172 9.93 9.65 -12.58
C MET A 172 10.76 10.71 -11.87
N SER A 173 10.24 11.39 -10.86
CA SER A 173 11.04 12.35 -10.07
C SER A 173 12.26 11.71 -9.40
N ILE A 174 12.13 10.43 -9.00
CA ILE A 174 13.20 9.66 -8.39
C ILE A 174 14.09 9.07 -9.49
N VAL A 175 13.51 8.46 -10.52
CA VAL A 175 14.25 7.85 -11.64
C VAL A 175 15.12 8.87 -12.37
N VAL A 176 14.63 10.09 -12.62
CA VAL A 176 15.44 11.14 -13.24
C VAL A 176 16.41 11.78 -12.26
N THR A 177 16.29 11.60 -10.94
CA THR A 177 17.27 12.16 -9.98
C THR A 177 18.40 11.17 -9.71
N GLU A 178 18.05 9.91 -9.49
CA GLU A 178 18.98 8.86 -9.04
C GLU A 178 19.38 7.90 -10.18
N GLY A 179 18.56 7.78 -11.21
CA GLY A 179 18.73 6.83 -12.32
C GLY A 179 19.17 7.44 -13.66
N LYS A 180 19.65 8.69 -13.68
CA LYS A 180 20.00 9.41 -14.94
C LYS A 180 20.89 8.61 -15.89
N GLY A 181 21.87 7.88 -15.35
CA GLY A 181 22.81 7.08 -16.13
C GLY A 181 22.15 6.00 -17.02
N VAL A 182 20.90 5.61 -16.73
CA VAL A 182 20.13 4.70 -17.59
C VAL A 182 19.82 5.34 -18.95
N PHE A 183 19.66 6.66 -19.01
CA PHE A 183 19.25 7.41 -20.21
C PHE A 183 20.42 8.07 -20.94
N GLU A 184 21.59 8.18 -20.30
CA GLU A 184 22.78 8.78 -20.90
C GLU A 184 23.21 8.07 -22.20
N GLY A 185 23.56 8.87 -23.20
CA GLY A 185 24.00 8.41 -24.52
C GLY A 185 22.91 7.96 -25.48
N LEU A 186 21.63 7.94 -25.06
CA LEU A 186 20.50 7.65 -25.95
C LEU A 186 20.13 8.89 -26.79
N ARG A 187 19.88 8.70 -28.09
CA ARG A 187 19.41 9.79 -28.98
C ARG A 187 17.90 9.73 -29.21
N SER A 188 17.30 8.55 -29.10
CA SER A 188 15.85 8.39 -29.18
C SER A 188 15.31 7.33 -28.21
N LEU A 189 14.10 7.57 -27.71
CA LEU A 189 13.39 6.67 -26.81
C LEU A 189 11.92 6.59 -27.21
N VAL A 190 11.37 5.38 -27.24
CA VAL A 190 9.93 5.16 -27.35
C VAL A 190 9.38 4.64 -26.02
N ASP A 191 8.37 5.32 -25.49
CA ASP A 191 7.63 5.00 -24.27
C ASP A 191 6.37 4.24 -24.67
N VAL A 192 6.40 2.91 -24.51
CA VAL A 192 5.36 1.99 -24.97
C VAL A 192 4.31 1.81 -23.86
N GLY A 193 3.05 2.03 -24.20
CA GLY A 193 1.98 2.22 -23.22
C GLY A 193 2.15 3.51 -22.42
N GLY A 194 2.75 4.55 -23.03
CA GLY A 194 3.12 5.80 -22.35
C GLY A 194 1.94 6.69 -21.95
N GLY A 195 0.70 6.29 -22.24
CA GLY A 195 -0.52 6.98 -21.86
C GLY A 195 -0.57 8.43 -22.38
N THR A 196 -0.78 9.37 -21.46
CA THR A 196 -0.80 10.81 -21.74
C THR A 196 0.60 11.43 -21.96
N GLY A 197 1.65 10.59 -21.91
CA GLY A 197 3.04 10.96 -22.16
C GLY A 197 3.78 11.54 -20.96
N THR A 198 3.27 11.38 -19.74
CA THR A 198 3.88 11.95 -18.51
C THR A 198 5.34 11.53 -18.35
N VAL A 199 5.65 10.26 -18.60
CA VAL A 199 7.00 9.71 -18.50
C VAL A 199 7.89 10.28 -19.60
N ALA A 200 7.49 10.13 -20.87
CA ALA A 200 8.23 10.67 -22.01
C ALA A 200 8.47 12.19 -21.93
N LYS A 201 7.49 12.98 -21.47
CA LYS A 201 7.63 14.43 -21.23
C LYS A 201 8.73 14.73 -20.23
N THR A 202 8.70 14.06 -19.07
CA THR A 202 9.70 14.25 -18.01
C THR A 202 11.11 13.90 -18.50
N ILE A 203 11.24 12.85 -19.31
CA ILE A 203 12.51 12.46 -19.93
C ILE A 203 12.97 13.50 -20.95
N ALA A 204 12.09 13.97 -21.85
CA ALA A 204 12.42 14.97 -22.86
C ALA A 204 12.83 16.32 -22.24
N GLU A 205 12.21 16.73 -21.13
CA GLU A 205 12.58 17.92 -20.36
C GLU A 205 13.94 17.76 -19.67
N THR A 206 14.23 16.55 -19.15
CA THR A 206 15.51 16.25 -18.48
C THR A 206 16.67 16.09 -19.48
N PHE A 207 16.39 15.57 -20.68
CA PHE A 207 17.37 15.30 -21.74
C PHE A 207 16.94 15.98 -23.05
N PRO A 208 17.13 17.32 -23.19
CA PRO A 208 16.57 18.10 -24.30
C PRO A 208 17.05 17.69 -25.70
N THR A 209 18.14 16.95 -25.81
CA THR A 209 18.68 16.43 -27.08
C THR A 209 18.08 15.09 -27.50
N MET A 210 17.34 14.42 -26.60
CA MET A 210 16.74 13.11 -26.86
C MET A 210 15.39 13.29 -27.56
N LYS A 211 15.17 12.52 -28.63
CA LYS A 211 13.87 12.44 -29.30
C LYS A 211 13.01 11.38 -28.62
N CYS A 212 11.94 11.80 -27.98
CA CYS A 212 11.00 10.91 -27.32
C CYS A 212 9.75 10.67 -28.18
N ALA A 213 9.21 9.46 -28.12
CA ALA A 213 7.92 9.13 -28.69
C ALA A 213 7.06 8.43 -27.64
N VAL A 214 5.81 8.87 -27.48
CA VAL A 214 4.77 8.16 -26.73
C VAL A 214 4.07 7.24 -27.71
N PHE A 215 4.04 5.95 -27.42
CA PHE A 215 3.38 4.95 -28.24
C PHE A 215 2.29 4.24 -27.44
N ASP A 216 1.03 4.38 -27.87
CA ASP A 216 -0.12 3.82 -27.16
C ASP A 216 -1.27 3.52 -28.13
N LEU A 217 -2.33 2.91 -27.63
CA LEU A 217 -3.52 2.57 -28.40
C LEU A 217 -4.16 3.83 -29.01
N PRO A 218 -4.81 3.69 -30.18
CA PRO A 218 -5.41 4.84 -30.88
C PRO A 218 -6.34 5.69 -30.02
N HIS A 219 -7.15 5.07 -29.16
CA HIS A 219 -8.13 5.77 -28.32
C HIS A 219 -7.49 6.58 -27.17
N VAL A 220 -6.24 6.29 -26.79
CA VAL A 220 -5.48 7.00 -25.74
C VAL A 220 -4.76 8.22 -26.32
N ILE A 221 -4.22 8.09 -27.53
CA ILE A 221 -3.42 9.14 -28.20
C ILE A 221 -4.29 10.27 -28.77
N VAL A 222 -5.60 10.08 -28.94
CA VAL A 222 -6.49 11.10 -29.50
C VAL A 222 -6.33 12.40 -28.71
N THR A 223 -6.15 13.53 -29.41
CA THR A 223 -6.06 14.90 -28.89
C THR A 223 -4.73 15.39 -28.30
N LEU A 224 -3.62 14.64 -28.43
CA LEU A 224 -2.32 15.09 -27.92
C LEU A 224 -1.39 15.61 -29.03
N ASP A 225 -1.15 16.92 -29.01
CA ASP A 225 -0.16 17.56 -29.87
C ASP A 225 1.27 17.37 -29.32
N GLY A 226 2.16 16.89 -30.18
CA GLY A 226 3.58 16.80 -29.88
C GLY A 226 4.34 18.12 -30.05
N ASN A 227 5.63 18.09 -29.78
CA ASN A 227 6.58 19.15 -30.12
C ASN A 227 7.77 18.55 -30.91
N GLU A 228 8.81 19.35 -31.19
CA GLU A 228 9.95 18.89 -32.00
C GLU A 228 10.65 17.65 -31.40
N ASN A 229 10.68 17.53 -30.07
CA ASN A 229 11.40 16.48 -29.34
C ASN A 229 10.49 15.42 -28.73
N LEU A 230 9.15 15.59 -28.78
CA LEU A 230 8.17 14.65 -28.26
C LEU A 230 7.07 14.40 -29.29
N LYS A 231 6.93 13.16 -29.74
CA LYS A 231 5.87 12.76 -30.67
C LYS A 231 4.89 11.79 -30.01
N TYR A 232 3.67 11.78 -30.51
CA TYR A 232 2.65 10.80 -30.14
C TYR A 232 2.38 9.89 -31.34
N ILE A 233 2.38 8.58 -31.12
CA ILE A 233 2.23 7.56 -32.16
C ILE A 233 1.17 6.57 -31.69
N ALA A 234 0.09 6.46 -32.45
CA ALA A 234 -0.95 5.45 -32.19
C ALA A 234 -0.57 4.10 -32.80
N GLY A 235 -0.80 3.02 -32.08
CA GLY A 235 -0.66 1.66 -32.61
C GLY A 235 -0.83 0.57 -31.55
N ASP A 236 -0.56 -0.66 -31.94
CA ASP A 236 -0.62 -1.83 -31.07
C ASP A 236 0.79 -2.43 -30.88
N MET A 237 1.26 -2.48 -29.63
CA MET A 237 2.57 -3.04 -29.27
C MET A 237 2.71 -4.53 -29.57
N PHE A 238 1.59 -5.26 -29.70
CA PHE A 238 1.61 -6.66 -30.12
C PHE A 238 1.84 -6.82 -31.63
N GLU A 239 1.60 -5.78 -32.43
CA GLU A 239 1.84 -5.78 -33.87
C GLU A 239 3.26 -5.28 -34.18
N SER A 240 3.56 -4.04 -33.79
CA SER A 240 4.85 -3.39 -34.02
C SER A 240 5.10 -2.27 -33.02
N ILE A 241 6.38 -2.00 -32.72
CA ILE A 241 6.81 -0.88 -31.89
C ILE A 241 7.71 0.03 -32.74
N PRO A 242 7.52 1.37 -32.70
CA PRO A 242 8.36 2.31 -33.44
C PRO A 242 9.85 2.17 -33.14
N HIS A 243 10.70 2.37 -34.15
CA HIS A 243 12.15 2.31 -34.00
C HIS A 243 12.69 3.39 -33.06
N ALA A 244 13.57 3.02 -32.14
CA ALA A 244 14.29 3.94 -31.25
C ALA A 244 15.61 3.33 -30.74
N ASP A 245 16.52 4.15 -30.18
CA ASP A 245 17.71 3.64 -29.49
C ASP A 245 17.32 2.88 -28.19
N ALA A 246 16.23 3.28 -27.53
CA ALA A 246 15.66 2.55 -26.40
C ALA A 246 14.13 2.43 -26.44
N VAL A 247 13.63 1.32 -25.88
CA VAL A 247 12.20 1.11 -25.59
C VAL A 247 12.03 1.17 -24.08
N LEU A 248 11.07 1.95 -23.60
CA LEU A 248 10.67 2.03 -22.20
C LEU A 248 9.31 1.36 -21.99
N LEU A 249 9.22 0.51 -20.98
CA LEU A 249 8.03 -0.20 -20.56
C LEU A 249 7.85 0.05 -19.05
N LYS A 250 7.05 1.05 -18.67
CA LYS A 250 6.69 1.32 -17.27
C LYS A 250 5.29 0.79 -17.01
N TRP A 251 5.12 -0.12 -16.04
CA TRP A 251 3.80 -0.67 -15.69
C TRP A 251 3.07 -1.24 -16.91
N ILE A 252 3.80 -2.05 -17.68
CA ILE A 252 3.26 -2.70 -18.88
C ILE A 252 3.27 -4.20 -18.68
N LEU A 253 4.44 -4.78 -18.43
CA LEU A 253 4.59 -6.23 -18.49
C LEU A 253 3.91 -6.94 -17.31
N HIS A 254 3.66 -6.25 -16.20
CA HIS A 254 2.89 -6.82 -15.09
C HIS A 254 1.40 -7.04 -15.40
N ASP A 255 0.82 -6.37 -16.41
CA ASP A 255 -0.59 -6.54 -16.79
C ASP A 255 -0.85 -7.80 -17.63
N TRP A 256 0.22 -8.43 -18.13
CA TRP A 256 0.14 -9.50 -19.12
C TRP A 256 0.73 -10.81 -18.61
N ASN A 257 0.22 -11.92 -19.16
CA ASN A 257 0.81 -13.23 -18.93
C ASN A 257 2.17 -13.37 -19.63
N ASP A 258 2.88 -14.45 -19.33
CA ASP A 258 4.26 -14.65 -19.80
C ASP A 258 4.36 -14.73 -21.34
N GLU A 259 3.40 -15.38 -22.01
CA GLU A 259 3.38 -15.52 -23.47
C GLU A 259 3.24 -14.15 -24.15
N GLN A 260 2.34 -13.32 -23.63
CA GLN A 260 2.12 -11.95 -24.09
C GLN A 260 3.33 -11.06 -23.79
N CYS A 261 3.94 -11.19 -22.60
CA CYS A 261 5.18 -10.49 -22.26
C CYS A 261 6.31 -10.81 -23.24
N ILE A 262 6.50 -12.10 -23.57
CA ILE A 262 7.52 -12.53 -24.54
C ILE A 262 7.25 -11.92 -25.92
N LYS A 263 5.98 -11.83 -26.34
CA LYS A 263 5.61 -11.18 -27.59
C LYS A 263 5.99 -9.68 -27.59
N ILE A 264 5.63 -8.95 -26.53
CA ILE A 264 5.98 -7.52 -26.37
C ILE A 264 7.49 -7.31 -26.35
N LEU A 265 8.23 -8.15 -25.61
CA LEU A 265 9.69 -8.08 -25.51
C LEU A 265 10.37 -8.38 -26.85
N LYS A 266 9.85 -9.32 -27.65
CA LYS A 266 10.34 -9.58 -29.02
C LYS A 266 10.13 -8.38 -29.94
N ARG A 267 8.94 -7.75 -29.91
CA ARG A 267 8.66 -6.51 -30.65
C ARG A 267 9.58 -5.37 -30.20
N SER A 268 9.84 -5.26 -28.90
CA SER A 268 10.76 -4.27 -28.33
C SER A 268 12.20 -4.50 -28.80
N LYS A 269 12.63 -5.77 -28.87
CA LYS A 269 13.94 -6.14 -29.40
C LYS A 269 14.09 -5.79 -30.89
N GLU A 270 13.05 -6.03 -31.70
CA GLU A 270 13.02 -5.64 -33.11
C GLU A 270 13.13 -4.11 -33.26
N ALA A 271 12.39 -3.36 -32.45
CA ALA A 271 12.40 -1.89 -32.44
C ALA A 271 13.78 -1.29 -32.13
N ILE A 272 14.61 -1.92 -31.28
CA ILE A 272 15.97 -1.44 -31.01
C ILE A 272 17.02 -1.99 -32.00
N SER A 273 16.71 -3.06 -32.75
CA SER A 273 17.68 -3.73 -33.64
C SER A 273 17.81 -3.07 -35.01
N ASN A 274 16.76 -2.43 -35.50
CA ASN A 274 16.68 -1.93 -36.89
C ASN A 274 17.34 -0.56 -37.14
N GLY A 275 18.17 -0.06 -36.21
CA GLY A 275 18.80 1.26 -36.30
C GLY A 275 20.15 1.29 -37.03
N GLU A 276 20.63 2.49 -37.36
CA GLU A 276 21.96 2.72 -37.93
C GLU A 276 23.08 2.10 -37.05
N LYS A 277 24.06 1.46 -37.70
CA LYS A 277 25.14 0.65 -37.10
C LYS A 277 26.17 1.41 -36.24
N GLY A 278 25.85 2.62 -35.75
CA GLY A 278 26.77 3.49 -35.01
C GLY A 278 26.41 3.80 -33.55
N GLY A 279 25.24 3.35 -33.05
CA GLY A 279 24.83 3.55 -31.65
C GLY A 279 25.20 2.35 -30.78
N ASN A 280 26.18 2.52 -29.88
CA ASN A 280 26.68 1.46 -29.00
C ASN A 280 25.76 1.12 -27.80
N LEU A 281 24.66 1.85 -27.59
CA LEU A 281 23.71 1.59 -26.51
C LEU A 281 22.30 1.44 -27.06
N ARG A 282 21.86 0.19 -27.20
CA ARG A 282 20.50 -0.21 -27.53
C ARG A 282 19.96 -1.05 -26.40
N LYS A 283 18.85 -0.66 -25.79
CA LYS A 283 18.33 -1.33 -24.59
C LYS A 283 16.82 -1.21 -24.47
N VAL A 284 16.22 -2.21 -23.82
CA VAL A 284 14.86 -2.12 -23.29
C VAL A 284 14.99 -1.77 -21.82
N ILE A 285 14.26 -0.75 -21.38
CA ILE A 285 14.21 -0.26 -20.01
C ILE A 285 12.84 -0.66 -19.46
N ILE A 286 12.82 -1.38 -18.35
CA ILE A 286 11.58 -1.85 -17.71
C ILE A 286 11.51 -1.23 -16.33
N VAL A 287 10.35 -0.65 -15.99
CA VAL A 287 10.06 -0.11 -14.67
C VAL A 287 8.80 -0.82 -14.15
N ASP A 288 9.02 -1.95 -13.48
CA ASP A 288 8.01 -2.80 -12.85
C ASP A 288 8.51 -3.30 -11.48
N MET A 289 7.62 -3.90 -10.69
CA MET A 289 8.04 -4.48 -9.41
C MET A 289 8.86 -5.75 -9.62
N VAL A 290 9.81 -5.97 -8.70
CA VAL A 290 10.51 -7.24 -8.56
C VAL A 290 10.19 -7.78 -7.18
N VAL A 291 9.36 -8.82 -7.14
CA VAL A 291 8.97 -9.49 -5.90
C VAL A 291 10.19 -10.23 -5.36
N ASP A 292 10.62 -9.88 -4.15
CA ASP A 292 11.84 -10.42 -3.55
C ASP A 292 11.50 -11.45 -2.46
N ASP A 293 11.63 -12.74 -2.79
CA ASP A 293 11.53 -13.84 -1.83
C ASP A 293 12.76 -13.93 -0.90
N GLN A 294 13.82 -13.16 -1.17
CA GLN A 294 15.07 -13.20 -0.41
C GLN A 294 15.11 -12.09 0.65
N LYS A 295 14.57 -12.47 1.80
CA LYS A 295 14.71 -11.92 3.16
C LYS A 295 15.69 -10.74 3.29
N LYS A 296 15.15 -9.52 3.24
CA LYS A 296 15.63 -8.29 3.92
C LYS A 296 14.75 -7.05 3.65
N VAL A 297 13.54 -7.16 3.06
CA VAL A 297 12.69 -5.96 2.82
C VAL A 297 12.00 -5.66 4.12
N GLU A 298 11.79 -4.39 4.41
CA GLU A 298 10.84 -4.02 5.45
C GLU A 298 9.46 -4.64 5.13
N PRO A 299 8.77 -5.22 6.12
CA PRO A 299 7.52 -5.94 5.91
C PRO A 299 6.46 -5.16 5.13
N MET A 300 6.39 -3.84 5.32
CA MET A 300 5.44 -2.95 4.65
C MET A 300 5.58 -3.02 3.12
N PHE A 301 6.80 -2.97 2.59
CA PHE A 301 7.03 -2.99 1.14
C PHE A 301 6.71 -4.34 0.53
N THR A 302 7.05 -5.44 1.22
CA THR A 302 6.64 -6.78 0.77
C THR A 302 5.12 -6.90 0.71
N GLN A 303 4.41 -6.36 1.71
CA GLN A 303 2.95 -6.37 1.70
C GLN A 303 2.38 -5.57 0.50
N THR A 304 2.95 -4.41 0.18
CA THR A 304 2.57 -3.64 -1.02
C THR A 304 2.79 -4.45 -2.30
N GLN A 305 3.93 -5.12 -2.45
CA GLN A 305 4.22 -5.96 -3.63
C GLN A 305 3.18 -7.07 -3.80
N LEU A 306 2.81 -7.74 -2.71
CA LEU A 306 1.79 -8.79 -2.74
C LEU A 306 0.37 -8.24 -3.04
N PHE A 307 0.05 -7.03 -2.58
CA PHE A 307 -1.20 -6.38 -2.95
C PHE A 307 -1.28 -6.05 -4.44
N PHE A 308 -0.17 -5.60 -5.04
CA PHE A 308 -0.09 -5.40 -6.48
C PHE A 308 -0.22 -6.72 -7.25
N ASP A 309 0.42 -7.80 -6.80
CA ASP A 309 0.26 -9.12 -7.43
C ASP A 309 -1.20 -9.60 -7.42
N MET A 310 -1.89 -9.44 -6.28
CA MET A 310 -3.31 -9.75 -6.17
C MET A 310 -4.19 -8.84 -7.04
N LEU A 311 -3.83 -7.55 -7.17
CA LEU A 311 -4.50 -6.62 -8.07
C LEU A 311 -4.36 -7.07 -9.52
N MET A 312 -3.13 -7.46 -9.92
CA MET A 312 -2.83 -8.00 -11.24
C MET A 312 -3.67 -9.21 -11.54
N MET A 313 -3.75 -10.18 -10.62
CA MET A 313 -4.54 -11.39 -10.76
C MET A 313 -6.07 -11.14 -10.82
N THR A 314 -6.56 -10.09 -10.17
CA THR A 314 -8.01 -9.81 -10.06
C THR A 314 -8.52 -8.98 -11.24
N SER A 315 -7.75 -8.01 -11.68
CA SER A 315 -8.17 -7.01 -12.67
C SER A 315 -7.64 -7.28 -14.07
N TYR A 316 -6.54 -8.01 -14.16
CA TYR A 316 -5.80 -8.25 -15.40
C TYR A 316 -5.46 -9.74 -15.50
N ASN A 317 -4.94 -10.18 -16.65
CA ASN A 317 -4.39 -11.53 -16.79
C ASN A 317 -2.87 -11.50 -16.53
N GLY A 318 -2.49 -10.71 -15.52
CA GLY A 318 -1.13 -10.29 -15.22
C GLY A 318 -0.61 -10.86 -13.91
N ARG A 319 0.60 -10.45 -13.54
CA ARG A 319 1.27 -10.84 -12.29
C ARG A 319 2.49 -9.97 -12.01
N GLU A 320 2.80 -9.81 -10.73
CA GLU A 320 4.12 -9.36 -10.31
C GLU A 320 5.11 -10.54 -10.36
N ARG A 321 6.37 -10.25 -10.66
CA ARG A 321 7.37 -11.29 -10.97
C ARG A 321 8.57 -11.22 -10.05
N THR A 322 9.08 -12.40 -9.71
CA THR A 322 10.39 -12.54 -9.07
C THR A 322 11.51 -12.28 -10.07
N GLU A 323 12.72 -12.02 -9.59
CA GLU A 323 13.91 -11.85 -10.45
C GLU A 323 14.14 -13.05 -11.39
N LYS A 324 13.90 -14.28 -10.92
CA LYS A 324 14.05 -15.50 -11.74
C LYS A 324 13.03 -15.57 -12.88
N GLU A 325 11.83 -15.07 -12.64
CA GLU A 325 10.76 -15.06 -13.65
C GLU A 325 11.01 -13.97 -14.69
N TRP A 326 11.48 -12.80 -14.24
CA TRP A 326 12.00 -11.77 -15.14
C TRP A 326 13.14 -12.30 -16.03
N GLU A 327 14.14 -12.95 -15.42
CA GLU A 327 15.24 -13.58 -16.15
C GLU A 327 14.75 -14.55 -17.23
N LYS A 328 13.80 -15.43 -16.88
CA LYS A 328 13.18 -16.36 -17.83
C LYS A 328 12.57 -15.63 -19.03
N LEU A 329 11.76 -14.59 -18.78
CA LEU A 329 11.14 -13.80 -19.85
C LEU A 329 12.19 -13.15 -20.78
N PHE A 330 13.27 -12.62 -20.21
CA PHE A 330 14.33 -11.98 -20.98
C PHE A 330 15.06 -12.99 -21.88
N LEU A 331 15.41 -14.16 -21.35
CA LEU A 331 16.08 -15.22 -22.08
C LEU A 331 15.20 -15.79 -23.21
N GLU A 332 13.93 -16.07 -22.94
CA GLU A 332 12.97 -16.59 -23.95
C GLU A 332 12.63 -15.56 -25.04
N SER A 333 12.78 -14.27 -24.73
CA SER A 333 12.66 -13.17 -25.70
C SER A 333 13.97 -12.91 -26.47
N GLY A 334 15.03 -13.65 -26.15
CA GLY A 334 16.33 -13.61 -26.82
C GLY A 334 17.27 -12.51 -26.35
N PHE A 335 17.05 -11.91 -25.17
CA PHE A 335 18.06 -11.05 -24.54
C PHE A 335 19.12 -11.92 -23.86
N SER A 336 20.37 -11.46 -23.88
CA SER A 336 21.51 -12.24 -23.33
C SER A 336 22.00 -11.73 -21.98
N HIS A 337 21.65 -10.49 -21.62
CA HIS A 337 22.09 -9.84 -20.37
C HIS A 337 20.98 -8.92 -19.86
N TYR A 338 20.84 -8.83 -18.55
CA TYR A 338 19.97 -7.86 -17.88
C TYR A 338 20.68 -7.32 -16.63
N LYS A 339 20.21 -6.17 -16.14
CA LYS A 339 20.64 -5.59 -14.87
C LYS A 339 19.42 -5.03 -14.17
N ILE A 340 19.17 -5.46 -12.93
CA ILE A 340 18.13 -4.89 -12.08
C ILE A 340 18.76 -3.82 -11.19
N THR A 341 18.20 -2.62 -11.21
CA THR A 341 18.57 -1.53 -10.29
C THR A 341 17.36 -1.17 -9.45
N ARG A 342 17.48 -1.21 -8.13
CA ARG A 342 16.39 -0.88 -7.20
C ARG A 342 16.47 0.61 -6.88
N ILE A 343 15.76 1.44 -7.66
CA ILE A 343 15.85 2.92 -7.64
C ILE A 343 14.83 3.56 -6.69
N LEU A 344 13.75 2.86 -6.34
CA LEU A 344 12.84 3.29 -5.28
C LEU A 344 13.40 2.76 -3.96
N GLY A 345 13.36 3.57 -2.88
CA GLY A 345 13.77 3.24 -1.50
C GLY A 345 13.02 2.06 -0.86
N LEU A 346 13.09 0.92 -1.55
CA LEU A 346 12.62 -0.41 -1.21
C LEU A 346 13.78 -1.24 -0.63
N ARG A 347 14.91 -0.61 -0.24
CA ARG A 347 15.93 -1.02 0.77
C ARG A 347 17.25 -0.20 0.64
N PRO A 348 18.11 -0.17 1.69
CA PRO A 348 19.44 0.43 1.65
C PRO A 348 20.42 -0.38 0.80
N GLU A 349 21.30 0.34 0.09
CA GLU A 349 22.50 -0.21 -0.51
C GLU A 349 23.48 -0.68 0.58
N ALA A 350 24.10 -1.84 0.38
CA ALA A 350 25.36 -2.15 1.03
C ALA A 350 26.38 -2.47 -0.08
N PRO A 351 27.56 -1.82 -0.09
CA PRO A 351 28.56 -2.05 -1.13
C PRO A 351 29.14 -3.46 -1.00
N GLU A 352 29.38 -4.08 -2.16
CA GLU A 352 30.04 -5.38 -2.28
C GLU A 352 31.40 -5.38 -1.60
N ASN A 353 31.57 -6.24 -0.59
CA ASN A 353 32.86 -6.82 -0.30
C ASN A 353 32.67 -8.25 0.24
N LYS A 354 32.59 -9.21 -0.68
CA LYS A 354 32.72 -10.63 -0.36
C LYS A 354 34.17 -10.91 0.01
N ARG A 355 34.45 -11.12 1.30
CA ARG A 355 35.57 -11.95 1.75
C ARG A 355 35.11 -12.92 2.83
N ASN A 356 35.08 -14.20 2.45
CA ASN A 356 35.24 -15.41 3.23
C ASN A 356 34.73 -15.43 4.68
N CYS A 357 33.69 -16.23 4.94
CA CYS A 357 33.76 -17.17 6.07
C CYS A 357 32.88 -18.41 5.83
N LYS A 358 33.49 -19.56 6.11
CA LYS A 358 32.99 -20.92 5.87
C LYS A 358 31.88 -21.30 6.86
N TYR A 359 31.06 -22.25 6.41
CA TYR A 359 30.15 -23.11 7.19
C TYR A 359 30.58 -23.42 8.63
N GLN A 360 29.64 -23.33 9.57
CA GLN A 360 29.47 -24.30 10.66
C GLN A 360 28.02 -24.36 11.18
N LYS A 361 27.60 -25.57 11.56
CA LYS A 361 26.28 -26.02 12.02
C LYS A 361 25.93 -25.49 13.43
N GLY A 362 24.63 -25.41 13.73
CA GLY A 362 24.10 -25.39 15.10
C GLY A 362 22.64 -24.92 15.17
N GLY A 363 21.75 -25.79 15.67
CA GLY A 363 20.33 -25.52 15.86
C GLY A 363 20.01 -24.74 17.15
N GLU A 364 18.74 -24.35 17.26
CA GLU A 364 18.00 -23.92 18.46
C GLU A 364 18.09 -22.49 19.02
N GLU A 365 18.97 -21.61 18.57
CA GLU A 365 19.05 -20.26 19.16
C GLU A 365 18.40 -19.12 18.33
N ARG A 366 17.41 -19.45 17.48
CA ARG A 366 16.79 -18.49 16.53
C ARG A 366 15.35 -18.05 16.85
N ARG A 367 14.81 -18.43 18.00
CA ARG A 367 13.47 -18.00 18.44
C ARG A 367 13.45 -16.88 19.49
N ARG A 368 14.59 -16.49 20.07
CA ARG A 368 14.64 -15.52 21.18
C ARG A 368 14.78 -14.04 20.79
N CYS A 369 15.46 -13.71 19.68
CA CYS A 369 15.70 -12.30 19.33
C CYS A 369 14.60 -11.64 18.46
N ARG A 370 13.36 -12.14 18.47
CA ARG A 370 12.27 -11.58 17.64
C ARG A 370 11.09 -11.00 18.45
N GLU A 371 11.14 -11.10 19.78
CA GLU A 371 10.14 -10.52 20.68
C GLU A 371 10.68 -9.28 21.43
N GLU A 372 12.00 -9.11 21.58
CA GLU A 372 12.56 -8.06 22.46
C GLU A 372 12.40 -6.62 21.94
N CYS A 373 12.31 -6.35 20.63
CA CYS A 373 12.26 -4.96 20.13
C CYS A 373 10.88 -4.28 20.10
N PHE A 374 9.78 -5.00 20.39
CA PHE A 374 8.45 -4.37 20.53
C PHE A 374 8.14 -4.05 22.01
N TRP A 375 8.69 -4.84 22.94
CA TRP A 375 8.49 -4.66 24.39
C TRP A 375 9.39 -3.59 25.01
N GLU A 376 10.58 -3.31 24.46
CA GLU A 376 11.50 -2.29 24.99
C GLU A 376 10.95 -0.84 24.94
N ARG A 377 9.94 -0.57 24.10
CA ARG A 377 9.33 0.77 23.99
C ARG A 377 8.15 0.97 24.97
N GLU A 378 7.45 -0.10 25.36
CA GLU A 378 6.37 -0.06 26.37
C GLU A 378 6.89 -0.27 27.80
N GLU A 379 7.93 -1.09 28.02
CA GLU A 379 8.59 -1.19 29.34
C GLU A 379 9.24 0.13 29.77
N ALA A 380 9.73 0.94 28.82
CA ALA A 380 10.28 2.27 29.12
C ALA A 380 9.21 3.26 29.61
N GLU A 381 7.96 3.15 29.15
CA GLU A 381 6.84 3.99 29.60
C GLU A 381 6.26 3.50 30.94
N ILE A 382 6.23 2.18 31.17
CA ILE A 382 5.79 1.58 32.42
C ILE A 382 6.81 1.84 33.55
N GLN A 383 8.11 1.70 33.27
CA GLN A 383 9.16 2.05 34.24
C GLN A 383 9.26 3.57 34.51
N ALA A 384 8.88 4.41 33.55
CA ALA A 384 8.74 5.85 33.76
C ALA A 384 7.53 6.18 34.66
N TRP A 385 6.46 5.40 34.58
CA TRP A 385 5.28 5.52 35.44
C TRP A 385 5.57 5.03 36.88
N GLU A 386 6.26 3.90 37.05
CA GLU A 386 6.67 3.36 38.36
C GLU A 386 7.66 4.28 39.11
N LYS A 387 8.55 4.98 38.38
CA LYS A 387 9.49 5.95 38.98
C LYS A 387 8.83 7.24 39.47
N SER A 388 7.57 7.51 39.11
CA SER A 388 6.91 8.80 39.40
C SER A 388 6.19 8.88 40.75
N GLY A 389 6.08 7.78 41.50
CA GLY A 389 5.61 7.77 42.89
C GLY A 389 4.11 8.06 43.08
N PHE A 390 3.40 7.12 43.71
CA PHE A 390 1.97 7.18 43.99
C PHE A 390 1.60 8.39 44.88
N HIS A 391 0.94 9.41 44.34
CA HIS A 391 0.30 10.49 45.12
C HIS A 391 -1.22 10.32 45.11
N SER A 392 -1.86 10.63 46.25
CA SER A 392 -3.25 10.35 46.61
C SER A 392 -4.34 11.04 45.78
N GLU A 393 -4.02 11.66 44.65
CA GLU A 393 -4.98 12.40 43.81
C GLU A 393 -5.58 11.56 42.66
N ASN A 394 -5.17 10.29 42.49
CA ASN A 394 -5.62 9.45 41.36
C ASN A 394 -6.84 8.55 41.63
N LEU A 395 -7.54 8.70 42.77
CA LEU A 395 -8.76 7.93 43.05
C LEU A 395 -9.88 8.24 42.04
N GLY A 396 -9.92 9.47 41.52
CA GLY A 396 -10.90 9.92 40.51
C GLY A 396 -10.67 9.31 39.12
N LEU A 397 -9.43 8.99 38.76
CA LEU A 397 -9.08 8.34 37.48
C LEU A 397 -9.41 6.85 37.51
N TRP A 398 -9.26 6.20 38.66
CA TRP A 398 -9.62 4.79 38.84
C TRP A 398 -11.15 4.57 38.82
N LEU A 399 -11.93 5.45 39.47
CA LEU A 399 -13.40 5.42 39.42
C LEU A 399 -13.96 5.72 38.02
N ARG A 400 -13.29 6.59 37.23
CA ARG A 400 -13.61 6.83 35.82
C ARG A 400 -13.37 5.60 34.94
N TRP A 401 -12.33 4.83 35.23
CA TRP A 401 -12.02 3.61 34.48
C TRP A 401 -13.09 2.52 34.71
N LEU A 402 -13.53 2.34 35.96
CA LEU A 402 -14.60 1.40 36.33
C LEU A 402 -15.98 1.76 35.73
N THR A 403 -16.32 3.05 35.64
CA THR A 403 -17.61 3.48 35.07
C THR A 403 -17.63 3.48 33.53
N LEU A 404 -16.48 3.60 32.87
CA LEU A 404 -16.38 3.59 31.41
C LEU A 404 -16.42 2.17 30.80
N TYR A 405 -16.05 1.13 31.56
CA TYR A 405 -15.95 -0.24 31.04
C TYR A 405 -17.01 -1.22 31.56
N MET A 406 -17.88 -0.80 32.49
CA MET A 406 -18.93 -1.66 33.07
C MET A 406 -20.35 -1.50 32.46
N PRO A 407 -20.53 -1.09 31.20
CA PRO A 407 -21.77 -1.45 30.49
C PRO A 407 -21.50 -2.07 29.12
N GLN A 408 -20.86 -3.24 29.08
CA GLN A 408 -20.92 -4.17 27.93
C GLN A 408 -21.05 -5.64 28.36
N SER A 409 -21.80 -5.92 29.43
CA SER A 409 -22.20 -7.29 29.77
C SER A 409 -23.71 -7.35 30.03
N LEU A 410 -24.48 -7.44 28.93
CA LEU A 410 -25.76 -8.17 28.89
C LEU A 410 -25.50 -9.40 27.99
N ALA A 411 -25.97 -10.60 28.24
CA ALA A 411 -26.65 -11.25 29.36
C ALA A 411 -26.42 -12.75 29.09
N ILE A 412 -26.10 -13.56 30.09
CA ILE A 412 -26.18 -15.02 29.95
C ILE A 412 -27.48 -15.44 30.62
N GLU A 413 -28.48 -15.75 29.81
CA GLU A 413 -29.68 -16.45 30.27
C GLU A 413 -29.29 -17.85 30.75
N THR A 414 -29.40 -18.12 32.05
CA THR A 414 -29.43 -19.47 32.60
C THR A 414 -30.80 -19.74 33.24
N LYS A 415 -31.26 -21.00 33.17
CA LYS A 415 -32.65 -21.40 33.42
C LYS A 415 -33.04 -21.58 34.91
N SER A 416 -32.29 -21.05 35.87
CA SER A 416 -32.57 -21.29 37.30
C SER A 416 -32.31 -20.05 38.16
N PRO A 417 -33.34 -19.50 38.85
CA PRO A 417 -33.20 -18.36 39.78
C PRO A 417 -32.27 -18.62 40.98
N VAL A 418 -31.94 -19.88 41.26
CA VAL A 418 -31.08 -20.28 42.39
C VAL A 418 -29.60 -20.11 42.06
N ASP A 419 -29.21 -20.26 40.79
CA ASP A 419 -27.81 -20.11 40.37
C ASP A 419 -27.38 -18.64 40.35
N ASP A 420 -28.28 -17.72 39.98
CA ASP A 420 -28.03 -16.28 40.00
C ASP A 420 -27.73 -15.75 41.42
N GLN A 421 -28.43 -16.27 42.44
CA GLN A 421 -28.16 -15.88 43.83
C GLN A 421 -26.82 -16.40 44.35
N GLN A 422 -26.38 -17.58 43.91
CA GLN A 422 -25.08 -18.13 44.31
C GLN A 422 -23.93 -17.35 43.65
N TRP A 423 -24.05 -17.01 42.36
CA TRP A 423 -23.05 -16.21 41.65
C TRP A 423 -22.95 -14.79 42.18
N LEU A 424 -24.07 -14.14 42.49
CA LEU A 424 -24.06 -12.80 43.08
C LEU A 424 -23.45 -12.82 44.50
N THR A 425 -23.76 -13.84 45.30
CA THR A 425 -23.18 -14.02 46.64
C THR A 425 -21.68 -14.27 46.58
N TYR A 426 -21.22 -15.10 45.62
CA TYR A 426 -19.80 -15.39 45.42
C TYR A 426 -19.03 -14.13 44.98
N TRP A 427 -19.58 -13.33 44.06
CA TRP A 427 -18.97 -12.09 43.61
C TRP A 427 -18.96 -11.00 44.68
N VAL A 428 -20.00 -10.89 45.50
CA VAL A 428 -20.03 -9.94 46.63
C VAL A 428 -19.02 -10.34 47.70
N LEU A 429 -18.93 -11.63 48.07
CA LEU A 429 -17.94 -12.12 49.02
C LEU A 429 -16.51 -11.95 48.50
N TYR A 430 -16.25 -12.30 47.24
CA TYR A 430 -14.94 -12.15 46.63
C TYR A 430 -14.53 -10.66 46.57
N SER A 431 -15.45 -9.79 46.16
CA SER A 431 -15.20 -8.34 46.12
C SER A 431 -14.96 -7.76 47.52
N MET A 432 -15.69 -8.23 48.55
CA MET A 432 -15.47 -7.79 49.93
C MET A 432 -14.16 -8.29 50.52
N ILE A 433 -13.72 -9.52 50.19
CA ILE A 433 -12.42 -10.06 50.60
C ILE A 433 -11.29 -9.27 49.93
N THR A 434 -11.37 -9.02 48.63
CA THR A 434 -10.37 -8.22 47.91
C THR A 434 -10.35 -6.77 48.40
N LEU A 435 -11.50 -6.17 48.74
CA LEU A 435 -11.55 -4.84 49.35
C LEU A 435 -10.92 -4.85 50.75
N PHE A 436 -11.17 -5.89 51.56
CA PHE A 436 -10.60 -6.03 52.89
C PHE A 436 -9.06 -6.20 52.83
N GLU A 437 -8.57 -7.04 51.93
CA GLU A 437 -7.13 -7.23 51.69
C GLU A 437 -6.47 -5.94 51.17
N LEU A 438 -7.07 -5.23 50.21
CA LEU A 438 -6.50 -3.98 49.69
C LEU A 438 -6.57 -2.81 50.69
N THR A 439 -7.55 -2.80 51.59
CA THR A 439 -7.73 -1.70 52.57
C THR A 439 -6.93 -1.92 53.85
N PHE A 440 -6.72 -3.17 54.27
CA PHE A 440 -6.09 -3.51 55.55
C PHE A 440 -4.70 -4.16 55.45
N ALA A 441 -4.19 -4.50 54.25
CA ALA A 441 -2.84 -5.05 54.07
C ALA A 441 -1.67 -4.09 54.42
N ARG A 442 -1.96 -2.87 54.90
CA ARG A 442 -0.95 -1.96 55.47
C ARG A 442 -1.05 -1.76 56.99
N VAL A 443 -1.85 -2.53 57.73
CA VAL A 443 -1.99 -2.38 59.21
C VAL A 443 -1.86 -3.70 59.98
N ILE A 444 -1.08 -4.67 59.50
CA ILE A 444 -0.65 -5.79 60.35
C ILE A 444 0.88 -5.94 60.25
N GLU A 445 1.58 -5.16 61.07
CA GLU A 445 2.91 -5.48 61.58
C GLU A 445 2.74 -5.96 63.04
N TRP A 446 3.22 -7.17 63.32
CA TRP A 446 3.87 -7.55 64.58
C TRP A 446 5.08 -8.40 64.24
#